data_AF-A0A4Q0YY97-F1
#
_entry.id   AF-A0A4Q0YY97-F1
#
_cell.length_a   1.000
_cell.length_b   1.000
_cell.length_c   1.000
_cell.angle_alpha   90.00
_cell.angle_beta   90.00
_cell.angle_gamma   90.00
#
_symmetry.space_group_name_H-M   'P 1'
#
loop_
_entity.id
_entity.type
_entity.pdbx_description
1 polymer ?
#
loop_
_entity_poly.entity_id
_entity_poly.type
_entity_poly.pdbx_seq_one_letter_code
_entity_poly.pdbx_strand_id
1 'polypeptide(L)'
;MPGGGTSTVLNQTYQLNPGREYTVVAIGDVDTAGKTLELKVIENSDTHVAHGYGRVQVFHGAPDAPQVDIYVTAPNTDVNGVSPNLTLNYTENSGQIDLPQGDYRIRVTGAGSKAVLFDTGSVPLASGDDWLLTAIENVYPGSAAPIALQLSTGKSSSIVLDKDTKSSVRAVHAISTAPAVDILQLVQNSSETLPLITKRPLQMLIRVMPNLMSQRPIKQTHCSAAISHSKKPKVTMLLQWVC
;
A
#
# COMPACT_ATOMS: atom_id res chain seq x y z
N MET A 1 6.60 20.22 16.73
CA MET A 1 7.20 21.02 17.83
C MET A 1 8.68 21.22 17.50
N PRO A 2 9.27 22.41 17.70
CA PRO A 2 10.69 22.63 17.43
C PRO A 2 11.56 22.16 18.61
N GLY A 3 12.33 21.10 18.39
CA GLY A 3 13.25 20.53 19.37
C GLY A 3 13.66 19.14 18.90
N GLY A 4 14.87 19.01 18.35
CA GLY A 4 15.34 17.83 17.60
C GLY A 4 15.64 16.58 18.44
N GLY A 5 14.81 16.26 19.43
CA GLY A 5 14.84 14.98 20.14
C GLY A 5 14.02 13.94 19.38
N THR A 6 14.63 12.80 19.06
CA THR A 6 13.91 11.64 18.51
C THR A 6 13.12 10.96 19.61
N SER A 7 11.79 11.08 19.59
CA SER A 7 10.93 10.27 20.46
C SER A 7 10.91 8.83 19.95
N THR A 8 11.20 7.88 20.84
CA THR A 8 11.03 6.45 20.56
C THR A 8 9.58 6.09 20.84
N VAL A 9 8.84 5.71 19.80
CA VAL A 9 7.39 5.45 19.92
C VAL A 9 7.10 3.96 20.01
N LEU A 10 7.90 3.11 19.36
CA LEU A 10 7.88 1.66 19.58
C LEU A 10 9.31 1.15 19.82
N ASN A 11 9.48 0.32 20.85
CA ASN A 11 10.73 -0.36 21.18
C ASN A 11 10.41 -1.76 21.68
N GLN A 12 10.59 -2.76 20.81
CA GLN A 12 10.34 -4.16 21.14
C GLN A 12 11.56 -5.01 20.77
N THR A 13 11.86 -6.00 21.61
CA THR A 13 12.93 -6.98 21.36
C THR A 13 12.33 -8.35 21.13
N TYR A 14 12.66 -8.96 20.00
CA TYR A 14 12.20 -10.30 19.63
C TYR A 14 13.35 -11.30 19.70
N GLN A 15 13.02 -12.55 20.07
CA GLN A 15 13.91 -13.71 19.89
C GLN A 15 13.56 -14.34 18.54
N LEU A 16 14.55 -14.55 17.68
CA LEU A 16 14.32 -15.12 16.35
C LEU A 16 14.84 -16.55 16.31
N ASN A 17 14.01 -17.48 15.82
CA ASN A 17 14.40 -18.88 15.66
C ASN A 17 15.05 -19.12 14.28
N PRO A 18 16.01 -20.06 14.16
CA PRO A 18 16.55 -20.45 12.87
C PRO A 18 15.50 -21.19 12.02
N GLY A 19 15.59 -21.09 10.68
CA GLY A 19 14.62 -21.70 9.76
C GLY A 19 13.26 -20.99 9.70
N ARG A 20 13.21 -19.72 10.15
CA ARG A 20 12.03 -18.87 10.16
C ARG A 20 12.31 -17.55 9.46
N GLU A 21 11.31 -17.06 8.76
CA GLU A 21 11.26 -15.71 8.24
C GLU A 21 10.31 -14.87 9.11
N TYR A 22 10.70 -13.64 9.42
CA TYR A 22 9.93 -12.74 10.26
C TYR A 22 9.73 -11.40 9.56
N THR A 23 8.47 -11.07 9.23
CA THR A 23 8.10 -9.72 8.83
C THR A 23 7.45 -9.00 10.00
N VAL A 24 7.89 -7.78 10.30
CA VAL A 24 7.28 -6.95 11.34
C VAL A 24 6.61 -5.74 10.68
N VAL A 25 5.32 -5.58 10.97
CA VAL A 25 4.46 -4.53 10.43
C VAL A 25 4.03 -3.62 11.58
N ALA A 26 4.24 -2.32 11.42
CA ALA A 26 3.62 -1.34 12.31
C ALA A 26 2.17 -1.12 11.86
N ILE A 27 1.21 -1.24 12.77
CA ILE A 27 -0.23 -1.12 12.52
C ILE A 27 -0.90 -0.28 13.60
N GLY A 28 -2.13 0.18 13.35
CA GLY A 28 -2.85 1.06 14.26
C GLY A 28 -2.53 2.55 14.05
N ASP A 29 -3.08 3.36 14.94
CA ASP A 29 -3.09 4.82 14.92
C ASP A 29 -2.45 5.37 16.22
N VAL A 30 -1.90 6.58 16.13
CA VAL A 30 -1.24 7.29 17.23
C VAL A 30 -2.19 8.10 18.11
N ASP A 31 -3.40 8.41 17.64
CA ASP A 31 -4.31 9.37 18.31
C ASP A 31 -5.70 8.79 18.68
N THR A 32 -6.03 7.56 18.25
CA THR A 32 -7.36 6.95 18.47
C THR A 32 -7.41 5.93 19.61
N ALA A 33 -8.28 6.18 20.59
CA ALA A 33 -8.53 5.28 21.71
C ALA A 33 -9.08 3.91 21.25
N GLY A 34 -8.29 2.85 21.45
CA GLY A 34 -8.66 1.47 21.13
C GLY A 34 -8.03 0.92 19.84
N LYS A 35 -7.30 1.73 19.08
CA LYS A 35 -6.57 1.33 17.86
C LYS A 35 -5.09 1.69 17.94
N THR A 36 -4.50 1.60 19.12
CA THR A 36 -3.13 2.07 19.41
C THR A 36 -2.09 1.48 18.48
N LEU A 37 -1.19 2.33 17.99
CA LEU A 37 0.00 1.96 17.22
C LEU A 37 0.80 0.84 17.91
N GLU A 38 1.01 -0.29 17.22
CA GLU A 38 1.71 -1.46 17.71
C GLU A 38 2.58 -2.14 16.63
N LEU A 39 3.42 -3.12 17.03
CA LEU A 39 4.21 -3.96 16.13
C LEU A 39 3.62 -5.37 16.03
N LYS A 40 3.01 -5.70 14.89
CA LYS A 40 2.60 -7.07 14.56
C LYS A 40 3.76 -7.83 13.93
N VAL A 41 4.08 -9.00 14.49
CA VAL A 41 5.02 -9.95 13.87
C VAL A 41 4.24 -11.00 13.10
N ILE A 42 4.64 -11.23 11.84
CA ILE A 42 4.24 -12.34 10.99
C ILE A 42 5.43 -13.28 10.92
N GLU A 43 5.27 -14.52 11.40
CA GLU A 43 6.29 -15.57 11.39
C GLU A 43 5.92 -16.64 10.35
N ASN A 44 6.85 -16.91 9.44
CA ASN A 44 6.73 -17.90 8.37
C ASN A 44 7.83 -18.96 8.49
N SER A 45 7.64 -20.10 7.83
CA SER A 45 8.72 -21.09 7.66
C SER A 45 9.63 -20.66 6.50
N ASP A 46 10.94 -20.61 6.70
CA ASP A 46 11.90 -20.38 5.62
C ASP A 46 11.86 -21.57 4.65
N THR A 47 11.12 -21.42 3.56
CA THR A 47 10.82 -22.50 2.60
C THR A 47 10.89 -21.99 1.17
N HIS A 48 11.53 -22.78 0.31
CA HIS A 48 11.71 -22.45 -1.10
C HIS A 48 10.40 -22.56 -1.90
N VAL A 49 10.02 -21.48 -2.59
CA VAL A 49 8.87 -21.46 -3.52
C VAL A 49 9.16 -22.35 -4.73
N ALA A 50 8.29 -23.31 -5.03
CA ALA A 50 8.52 -24.28 -6.10
C ALA A 50 8.63 -23.62 -7.50
N HIS A 51 9.45 -24.20 -8.38
CA HIS A 51 9.58 -23.70 -9.75
C HIS A 51 8.24 -23.75 -10.50
N GLY A 52 7.86 -22.64 -11.15
CA GLY A 52 6.55 -22.47 -11.79
C GLY A 52 5.45 -21.97 -10.85
N TYR A 53 5.77 -21.67 -9.58
CA TYR A 53 4.87 -21.09 -8.61
C TYR A 53 5.43 -19.75 -8.10
N GLY A 54 4.54 -18.82 -7.75
CA GLY A 54 4.82 -17.67 -6.90
C GLY A 54 4.06 -17.80 -5.59
N ARG A 55 4.54 -17.14 -4.55
CA ARG A 55 3.95 -17.16 -3.21
C ARG A 55 3.27 -15.85 -2.89
N VAL A 56 2.09 -15.93 -2.27
CA VAL A 56 1.33 -14.77 -1.80
C VAL A 56 0.90 -14.98 -0.36
N GLN A 57 1.11 -13.97 0.48
CA GLN A 57 0.55 -13.84 1.82
C GLN A 57 -0.20 -12.51 1.88
N VAL A 58 -1.40 -12.52 2.46
CA VAL A 58 -2.21 -11.31 2.66
C VAL A 58 -2.34 -11.04 4.15
N PHE A 59 -2.21 -9.77 4.54
CA PHE A 59 -2.33 -9.32 5.93
C PHE A 59 -3.31 -8.13 6.02
N HIS A 60 -4.27 -8.22 6.94
CA HIS A 60 -5.24 -7.15 7.18
C HIS A 60 -4.69 -6.13 8.19
N GLY A 61 -3.96 -5.15 7.69
CA GLY A 61 -3.32 -4.09 8.48
C GLY A 61 -4.09 -2.78 8.58
N ALA A 62 -5.30 -2.67 8.00
CA ALA A 62 -6.08 -1.44 7.95
C ALA A 62 -7.09 -1.40 9.12
N PRO A 63 -6.86 -0.62 10.19
CA PRO A 63 -7.68 -0.69 11.41
C PRO A 63 -9.09 -0.09 11.25
N ASP A 64 -9.32 0.82 10.31
CA ASP A 64 -10.67 1.34 10.01
C ASP A 64 -11.48 0.50 9.01
N ALA A 65 -10.87 -0.49 8.33
CA ALA A 65 -11.61 -1.40 7.46
C ALA A 65 -12.29 -2.53 8.28
N PRO A 66 -13.54 -2.90 7.97
CA PRO A 66 -14.23 -4.02 8.62
C PRO A 66 -13.60 -5.37 8.24
N GLN A 67 -14.16 -6.48 8.72
CA GLN A 67 -13.83 -7.81 8.22
C GLN A 67 -14.03 -7.88 6.70
N VAL A 68 -13.05 -8.42 5.97
CA VAL A 68 -13.04 -8.46 4.50
C VAL A 68 -13.00 -9.88 3.95
N ASP A 69 -13.66 -10.05 2.81
CA ASP A 69 -13.56 -11.22 1.94
C ASP A 69 -12.59 -10.91 0.80
N ILE A 70 -11.62 -11.79 0.57
CA ILE A 70 -10.55 -11.62 -0.41
C ILE A 70 -10.66 -12.70 -1.50
N TYR A 71 -10.62 -12.26 -2.75
CA TYR A 71 -10.80 -13.05 -3.95
C TYR A 71 -9.54 -12.96 -4.81
N VAL A 72 -8.91 -14.11 -5.07
CA VAL A 72 -7.74 -14.27 -5.94
C VAL A 72 -8.18 -15.15 -7.11
N THR A 73 -8.24 -14.54 -8.29
CA THR A 73 -8.94 -15.11 -9.45
C THR A 73 -8.22 -14.79 -10.75
N ALA A 74 -8.53 -15.50 -11.84
CA ALA A 74 -8.09 -15.09 -13.17
C ALA A 74 -8.71 -13.72 -13.55
N PRO A 75 -8.08 -12.92 -14.44
CA PRO A 75 -8.43 -11.50 -14.60
C PRO A 75 -9.89 -11.22 -15.02
N ASN A 76 -10.50 -12.15 -15.75
CA ASN A 76 -11.84 -12.05 -16.32
C ASN A 76 -12.93 -12.80 -15.52
N THR A 77 -12.59 -13.41 -14.39
CA THR A 77 -13.58 -14.12 -13.54
C THR A 77 -14.53 -13.12 -12.87
N ASP A 78 -15.84 -13.35 -12.89
CA ASP A 78 -16.80 -12.57 -12.11
C ASP A 78 -16.77 -12.98 -10.62
N VAL A 79 -16.67 -11.99 -9.72
CA VAL A 79 -16.66 -12.18 -8.26
C VAL A 79 -18.02 -12.68 -7.72
N ASN A 80 -19.10 -12.40 -8.45
CA ASN A 80 -20.45 -12.84 -8.09
C ASN A 80 -20.63 -14.35 -8.26
N GLY A 81 -19.87 -14.97 -9.16
CA GLY A 81 -19.94 -16.41 -9.47
C GLY A 81 -19.02 -17.30 -8.63
N VAL A 82 -18.25 -16.74 -7.69
CA VAL A 82 -17.24 -17.48 -6.89
C VAL A 82 -17.34 -17.17 -5.40
N SER A 83 -16.94 -18.11 -4.55
CA SER A 83 -16.71 -17.87 -3.11
C SER A 83 -15.39 -17.10 -2.88
N PRO A 84 -15.24 -16.38 -1.76
CA PRO A 84 -13.94 -15.83 -1.38
C PRO A 84 -12.92 -16.95 -1.16
N ASN A 85 -11.65 -16.66 -1.43
CA ASN A 85 -10.54 -17.58 -1.15
C ASN A 85 -10.19 -17.58 0.34
N LEU A 86 -10.41 -16.45 1.01
CA LEU A 86 -10.16 -16.23 2.43
C LEU A 86 -10.98 -15.05 2.95
N THR A 87 -11.33 -15.09 4.22
CA THR A 87 -11.96 -13.99 4.98
C THR A 87 -11.02 -13.64 6.13
N LEU A 88 -10.72 -12.36 6.32
CA LEU A 88 -9.81 -11.88 7.37
C LEU A 88 -10.45 -10.76 8.21
N ASN A 89 -10.25 -10.84 9.52
CA ASN A 89 -10.43 -9.74 10.45
C ASN A 89 -9.15 -8.89 10.53
N TYR A 90 -9.25 -7.70 11.12
CA TYR A 90 -8.08 -6.86 11.41
C TYR A 90 -7.02 -7.63 12.22
N THR A 91 -5.75 -7.47 11.83
CA THR A 91 -4.56 -8.19 12.32
C THR A 91 -4.44 -9.68 11.97
N GLU A 92 -5.37 -10.27 11.22
CA GLU A 92 -5.23 -11.63 10.69
C GLU A 92 -4.44 -11.65 9.37
N ASN A 93 -3.81 -12.79 9.08
CA ASN A 93 -3.10 -13.03 7.83
C ASN A 93 -3.45 -14.40 7.25
N SER A 94 -3.30 -14.57 5.94
CA SER A 94 -3.67 -15.80 5.23
C SER A 94 -2.73 -17.00 5.43
N GLY A 95 -1.56 -16.79 6.04
CA GLY A 95 -0.40 -17.64 5.84
C GLY A 95 0.16 -17.53 4.40
N GLN A 96 1.25 -18.24 4.13
CA GLN A 96 1.85 -18.32 2.80
C GLN A 96 1.05 -19.27 1.90
N ILE A 97 0.61 -18.78 0.74
CA ILE A 97 -0.14 -19.54 -0.27
C ILE A 97 0.68 -19.58 -1.56
N ASP A 98 1.09 -20.77 -1.99
CA ASP A 98 1.81 -20.97 -3.26
C ASP A 98 0.79 -21.14 -4.39
N LEU A 99 0.87 -20.30 -5.42
CA LEU A 99 0.00 -20.26 -6.59
C LEU A 99 0.83 -20.49 -7.86
N PRO A 100 0.31 -21.21 -8.89
CA PRO A 100 0.98 -21.30 -10.19
C PRO A 100 1.28 -19.90 -10.76
N GLN A 101 2.40 -19.74 -11.46
CA GLN A 101 2.71 -18.47 -12.14
C GLN A 101 1.63 -18.12 -13.18
N GLY A 102 1.30 -16.84 -13.31
CA GLY A 102 0.28 -16.37 -14.23
C GLY A 102 -0.31 -15.01 -13.84
N ASP A 103 -1.27 -14.54 -14.64
CA ASP A 103 -2.00 -13.30 -14.35
C ASP A 103 -3.16 -13.56 -13.38
N TYR A 104 -3.20 -12.77 -12.32
CA TYR A 104 -4.26 -12.80 -11.32
C TYR A 104 -4.93 -11.43 -11.19
N ARG A 105 -6.11 -11.41 -10.59
CA ARG A 105 -6.81 -10.20 -10.15
C ARG A 105 -7.28 -10.42 -8.72
N ILE A 106 -6.82 -9.53 -7.84
CA ILE A 106 -7.10 -9.55 -6.42
C ILE A 106 -8.19 -8.53 -6.15
N ARG A 107 -9.30 -8.98 -5.56
CA ARG A 107 -10.44 -8.15 -5.20
C ARG A 107 -10.77 -8.33 -3.72
N VAL A 108 -11.22 -7.24 -3.10
CA VAL A 108 -11.61 -7.22 -1.70
C VAL A 108 -13.05 -6.72 -1.61
N THR A 109 -13.90 -7.42 -0.87
CA THR A 109 -15.26 -7.01 -0.52
C THR A 109 -15.39 -6.96 1.01
N GLY A 110 -16.44 -6.33 1.53
CA GLY A 110 -16.81 -6.53 2.93
C GLY A 110 -17.31 -7.97 3.15
N ALA A 111 -17.03 -8.56 4.31
CA ALA A 111 -17.40 -9.95 4.61
C ALA A 111 -18.89 -10.23 4.36
N GLY A 112 -19.19 -11.29 3.60
CA GLY A 112 -20.55 -11.67 3.21
C GLY A 112 -21.18 -10.80 2.11
N SER A 113 -20.47 -9.79 1.60
CA SER A 113 -20.91 -8.92 0.50
C SER A 113 -20.18 -9.25 -0.81
N LYS A 114 -20.83 -8.95 -1.94
CA LYS A 114 -20.22 -8.99 -3.29
C LYS A 114 -19.85 -7.61 -3.83
N ALA A 115 -20.13 -6.54 -3.07
CA ALA A 115 -19.71 -5.19 -3.43
C ALA A 115 -18.17 -5.07 -3.33
N VAL A 116 -17.51 -4.90 -4.47
CA VAL A 116 -16.05 -4.72 -4.55
C VAL A 116 -15.67 -3.36 -3.97
N LEU A 117 -14.83 -3.39 -2.94
CA LEU A 117 -14.28 -2.22 -2.26
C LEU A 117 -12.88 -1.86 -2.79
N PHE A 118 -12.14 -2.85 -3.31
CA PHE A 118 -10.83 -2.68 -3.91
C PHE A 118 -10.57 -3.76 -4.97
N ASP A 119 -9.92 -3.38 -6.07
CA ASP A 119 -9.59 -4.24 -7.22
C ASP A 119 -8.22 -3.87 -7.80
N THR A 120 -7.26 -4.80 -7.82
CA THR A 120 -5.93 -4.56 -8.40
C THR A 120 -5.93 -4.37 -9.91
N GLY A 121 -6.98 -4.80 -10.61
CA GLY A 121 -6.87 -5.16 -12.02
C GLY A 121 -5.98 -6.39 -12.21
N SER A 122 -5.48 -6.62 -13.43
CA SER A 122 -4.59 -7.74 -13.73
C SER A 122 -3.18 -7.47 -13.22
N VAL A 123 -2.65 -8.39 -12.40
CA VAL A 123 -1.29 -8.37 -11.86
C VAL A 123 -0.58 -9.70 -12.19
N PRO A 124 0.64 -9.67 -12.76
CA PRO A 124 1.39 -10.89 -13.08
C PRO A 124 2.12 -11.41 -11.84
N LEU A 125 1.93 -12.69 -11.51
CA LEU A 125 2.70 -13.41 -10.49
C LEU A 125 3.73 -14.31 -11.20
N ALA A 126 5.02 -14.07 -10.99
CA ALA A 126 6.09 -14.82 -11.63
C ALA A 126 6.56 -16.01 -10.78
N SER A 127 7.22 -16.98 -11.42
CA SER A 127 7.88 -18.07 -10.70
C SER A 127 8.96 -17.55 -9.75
N GLY A 128 8.89 -17.92 -8.48
CA GLY A 128 9.83 -17.50 -7.44
C GLY A 128 9.57 -16.11 -6.85
N ASP A 129 8.46 -15.46 -7.20
CA ASP A 129 7.95 -14.33 -6.43
C ASP A 129 7.54 -14.77 -5.02
N ASP A 130 7.77 -13.91 -4.03
CA ASP A 130 7.24 -14.05 -2.67
C ASP A 130 6.70 -12.69 -2.24
N TRP A 131 5.37 -12.58 -2.12
CA TRP A 131 4.64 -11.33 -1.96
C TRP A 131 3.89 -11.31 -0.63
N LEU A 132 4.21 -10.33 0.23
CA LEU A 132 3.32 -9.92 1.31
C LEU A 132 2.49 -8.71 0.87
N LEU A 133 1.18 -8.87 0.80
CA LEU A 133 0.20 -7.81 0.54
C LEU A 133 -0.45 -7.39 1.86
N THR A 134 -0.03 -6.25 2.40
CA THR A 134 -0.66 -5.64 3.57
C THR A 134 -1.75 -4.68 3.12
N ALA A 135 -3.00 -4.93 3.51
CA ALA A 135 -4.05 -3.92 3.41
C ALA A 135 -3.74 -2.76 4.36
N ILE A 136 -3.75 -1.54 3.83
CA ILE A 136 -3.56 -0.28 4.56
C ILE A 136 -4.74 0.64 4.23
N GLU A 137 -4.96 1.66 5.07
CA GLU A 137 -5.97 2.69 4.78
C GLU A 137 -5.60 3.50 3.54
N ASN A 138 -6.60 3.82 2.72
CA ASN A 138 -6.37 4.60 1.52
C ASN A 138 -6.29 6.10 1.82
N VAL A 139 -5.06 6.61 1.90
CA VAL A 139 -4.77 8.05 1.96
C VAL A 139 -4.52 8.69 0.58
N TYR A 140 -4.67 7.94 -0.51
CA TYR A 140 -4.37 8.38 -1.87
C TYR A 140 -5.59 9.00 -2.56
N PRO A 141 -5.49 10.24 -3.08
CA PRO A 141 -6.60 10.92 -3.73
C PRO A 141 -6.91 10.30 -5.10
N GLY A 142 -8.17 10.39 -5.51
CA GLY A 142 -8.63 9.93 -6.83
C GLY A 142 -9.17 8.50 -6.85
N SER A 143 -9.19 7.80 -5.71
CA SER A 143 -9.91 6.54 -5.53
C SER A 143 -11.05 6.68 -4.52
N ALA A 144 -12.08 5.85 -4.69
CA ALA A 144 -13.16 5.67 -3.71
C ALA A 144 -12.95 4.42 -2.83
N ALA A 145 -11.90 3.62 -3.09
CA ALA A 145 -11.57 2.46 -2.29
C ALA A 145 -11.18 2.88 -0.86
N PRO A 146 -11.66 2.21 0.20
CA PRO A 146 -11.30 2.52 1.58
C PRO A 146 -9.87 2.05 1.94
N ILE A 147 -9.30 1.12 1.17
CA ILE A 147 -7.97 0.55 1.37
C ILE A 147 -7.08 0.70 0.14
N ALA A 148 -5.77 0.64 0.36
CA ALA A 148 -4.76 0.33 -0.65
C ALA A 148 -3.97 -0.90 -0.20
N LEU A 149 -3.16 -1.50 -1.08
CA LEU A 149 -2.27 -2.61 -0.70
C LEU A 149 -0.82 -2.14 -0.72
N GLN A 150 -0.11 -2.31 0.40
CA GLN A 150 1.35 -2.27 0.40
C GLN A 150 1.88 -3.66 0.01
N LEU A 151 2.47 -3.77 -1.18
CA LEU A 151 3.17 -4.96 -1.64
C LEU A 151 4.63 -4.91 -1.16
N SER A 152 5.06 -5.94 -0.43
CA SER A 152 6.45 -6.21 -0.06
C SER A 152 6.93 -7.50 -0.74
N THR A 153 8.15 -7.48 -1.27
CA THR A 153 8.77 -8.59 -2.02
C THR A 153 10.03 -9.16 -1.35
N GLY A 154 10.23 -8.85 -0.07
CA GLY A 154 11.48 -9.05 0.69
C GLY A 154 12.64 -8.15 0.24
N LYS A 155 12.65 -7.70 -1.04
CA LYS A 155 13.69 -6.87 -1.66
C LYS A 155 13.27 -5.40 -1.79
N SER A 156 11.98 -5.15 -1.98
CA SER A 156 11.40 -3.81 -2.14
C SER A 156 9.96 -3.77 -1.64
N SER A 157 9.48 -2.56 -1.33
CA SER A 157 8.06 -2.30 -1.08
C SER A 157 7.49 -1.29 -2.09
N SER A 158 6.20 -1.41 -2.38
CA SER A 158 5.45 -0.54 -3.28
C SER A 158 3.98 -0.46 -2.86
N ILE A 159 3.24 0.47 -3.44
CA ILE A 159 1.80 0.64 -3.19
C ILE A 159 1.04 0.26 -4.45
N VAL A 160 0.11 -0.68 -4.32
CA VAL A 160 -0.88 -1.03 -5.34
C VAL A 160 -2.17 -0.30 -4.99
N LEU A 161 -2.59 0.57 -5.90
CA LEU A 161 -3.85 1.32 -5.80
C LEU A 161 -4.95 0.57 -6.55
N ASP A 162 -6.20 0.92 -6.25
CA ASP A 162 -7.36 0.38 -6.97
C ASP A 162 -7.27 0.74 -8.46
N LYS A 163 -7.66 -0.17 -9.36
CA LYS A 163 -7.60 0.01 -10.82
C LYS A 163 -8.35 1.24 -11.33
N ASP A 164 -9.39 1.68 -10.62
CA ASP A 164 -10.18 2.84 -10.98
C ASP A 164 -9.64 4.15 -10.38
N THR A 165 -8.56 4.10 -9.60
CA THR A 165 -7.88 5.29 -9.08
C THR A 165 -7.49 6.25 -10.21
N LYS A 166 -8.03 7.45 -10.17
CA LYS A 166 -7.76 8.51 -11.14
C LYS A 166 -6.59 9.39 -10.69
N SER A 167 -5.88 9.98 -11.65
CA SER A 167 -4.87 11.00 -11.35
C SER A 167 -5.48 12.19 -10.62
N SER A 168 -4.83 12.64 -9.54
CA SER A 168 -5.20 13.85 -8.83
C SER A 168 -4.20 14.97 -9.11
N VAL A 169 -4.70 16.14 -9.49
CA VAL A 169 -3.89 17.36 -9.70
C VAL A 169 -4.36 18.43 -8.73
N ARG A 170 -3.50 18.80 -7.79
CA ARG A 170 -3.70 19.98 -6.95
C ARG A 170 -2.86 21.14 -7.50
N ALA A 171 -3.51 22.05 -8.18
CA ALA A 171 -2.98 23.38 -8.41
C ALA A 171 -3.30 24.27 -7.19
N VAL A 172 -2.46 24.22 -6.15
CA VAL A 172 -2.36 25.36 -5.22
C VAL A 172 -1.60 26.43 -5.91
N HIS A 173 -1.80 27.63 -5.43
CA HIS A 173 -1.43 28.77 -6.16
C HIS A 173 -1.45 29.93 -5.09
N ALA A 174 -0.29 30.48 -4.62
CA ALA A 174 -0.11 31.62 -3.66
C ALA A 174 1.10 32.66 -3.88
N ILE A 175 0.84 33.98 -3.67
CA ILE A 175 1.29 35.33 -4.19
C ILE A 175 0.13 36.26 -4.75
N SER A 176 -0.32 37.31 -4.03
CA SER A 176 -1.67 37.96 -4.16
C SER A 176 -2.04 38.91 -5.32
N THR A 177 -1.12 39.29 -6.19
CA THR A 177 -1.32 40.39 -7.17
C THR A 177 -1.44 39.95 -8.62
N ALA A 178 -1.50 38.63 -8.88
CA ALA A 178 -1.61 38.09 -10.23
C ALA A 178 -3.05 38.21 -10.80
N PRO A 179 -3.21 38.49 -12.11
CA PRO A 179 -4.49 38.35 -12.79
C PRO A 179 -4.92 36.87 -12.86
N ALA A 180 -6.18 36.62 -13.20
CA ALA A 180 -6.72 35.25 -13.30
C ALA A 180 -5.92 34.40 -14.32
N VAL A 181 -5.62 33.17 -13.92
CA VAL A 181 -4.93 32.17 -14.76
C VAL A 181 -5.84 30.98 -15.05
N ASP A 182 -5.59 30.34 -16.19
CA ASP A 182 -6.16 29.04 -16.55
C ASP A 182 -5.09 27.95 -16.42
N ILE A 183 -5.50 26.76 -16.00
CA ILE A 183 -4.63 25.58 -15.96
C ILE A 183 -5.08 24.66 -17.07
N LEU A 184 -4.22 24.49 -18.08
CA LEU A 184 -4.48 23.64 -19.23
C LEU A 184 -3.80 22.28 -19.06
N GLN A 185 -4.52 21.22 -19.39
CA GLN A 185 -3.93 19.89 -19.57
C GLN A 185 -3.48 19.75 -21.02
N LEU A 186 -2.20 19.43 -21.20
CA LEU A 186 -1.65 19.01 -22.49
C LEU A 186 -1.80 17.49 -22.61
N VAL A 187 -2.54 17.02 -23.62
CA VAL A 187 -2.62 15.59 -23.94
C VAL A 187 -1.45 15.24 -24.87
N GLN A 188 -0.50 14.43 -24.39
CA GLN A 188 0.66 14.03 -25.20
C GLN A 188 0.22 13.38 -26.52
N ASN A 189 0.97 13.68 -27.58
CA ASN A 189 0.70 13.27 -28.97
C ASN A 189 -0.60 13.85 -29.58
N SER A 190 -1.14 14.93 -29.00
CA SER A 190 -2.17 15.77 -29.62
C SER A 190 -1.77 17.24 -29.56
N SER A 191 -2.31 18.06 -30.47
CA SER A 191 -2.22 19.52 -30.40
C SER A 191 -3.36 20.14 -29.57
N GLU A 192 -4.17 19.31 -28.90
CA GLU A 192 -5.33 19.77 -28.14
C GLU A 192 -4.93 20.16 -26.71
N THR A 193 -5.34 21.36 -26.32
CA THR A 193 -5.17 21.87 -24.96
C THR A 193 -6.53 22.02 -24.33
N LEU A 194 -6.81 21.21 -23.31
CA LEU A 194 -8.12 21.20 -22.65
C LEU A 194 -7.99 21.93 -21.29
N PRO A 195 -8.90 22.86 -20.97
CA PRO A 195 -8.85 23.55 -19.69
C PRO A 195 -9.23 22.61 -18.55
N LEU A 196 -8.29 22.38 -17.64
CA LEU A 196 -8.47 21.55 -16.44
C LEU A 196 -9.11 22.34 -15.30
N ILE A 197 -8.73 23.62 -15.14
CA ILE A 197 -9.37 24.59 -14.24
C ILE A 197 -9.38 25.96 -14.93
N THR A 198 -10.54 26.58 -15.06
CA THR A 198 -10.71 27.92 -15.66
C THR A 198 -10.90 29.02 -14.62
N LYS A 199 -10.31 30.19 -14.88
CA LYS A 199 -10.59 31.51 -14.26
C LYS A 199 -10.78 31.49 -12.74
N ARG A 200 -9.75 31.09 -11.98
CA ARG A 200 -9.76 31.26 -10.51
C ARG A 200 -8.58 32.11 -10.02
N PRO A 201 -8.81 33.09 -9.12
CA PRO A 201 -7.76 33.92 -8.54
C PRO A 201 -6.99 33.10 -7.49
N LEU A 202 -5.95 32.45 -7.96
CA LEU A 202 -4.94 31.74 -7.18
C LEU A 202 -3.55 32.13 -7.81
N GLN A 203 -2.41 31.62 -7.32
CA GLN A 203 -1.04 32.14 -7.45
C GLN A 203 0.23 31.12 -7.46
N MET A 204 0.23 29.98 -8.22
CA MET A 204 1.15 28.77 -8.45
C MET A 204 2.07 27.94 -7.45
N LEU A 205 1.86 26.59 -7.35
CA LEU A 205 2.86 25.47 -7.21
C LEU A 205 2.29 24.14 -7.80
N ILE A 206 3.05 23.41 -8.64
CA ILE A 206 2.64 22.12 -9.22
C ILE A 206 3.35 20.93 -8.56
N ARG A 207 2.59 19.89 -8.19
CA ARG A 207 3.08 18.53 -7.95
C ARG A 207 2.28 17.53 -8.80
N VAL A 208 2.93 16.90 -9.78
CA VAL A 208 2.35 15.81 -10.57
C VAL A 208 2.79 14.48 -9.96
N MET A 209 1.85 13.58 -9.72
CA MET A 209 2.13 12.16 -9.41
C MET A 209 1.69 11.31 -10.61
N PRO A 210 2.57 11.05 -11.60
CA PRO A 210 2.23 10.18 -12.71
C PRO A 210 2.22 8.72 -12.27
N ASN A 211 1.26 7.94 -12.77
CA ASN A 211 1.19 6.50 -12.54
C ASN A 211 2.17 5.75 -13.46
N LEU A 212 3.48 5.91 -13.22
CA LEU A 212 4.54 5.19 -13.94
C LEU A 212 5.43 4.37 -13.00
N MET A 213 5.62 3.10 -13.35
CA MET A 213 6.56 2.16 -12.72
C MET A 213 8.02 2.48 -13.05
N SER A 214 8.52 3.66 -12.64
CA SER A 214 9.96 3.93 -12.55
C SER A 214 10.24 5.15 -11.66
N GLN A 215 10.67 4.91 -10.43
CA GLN A 215 11.00 5.99 -9.49
C GLN A 215 12.51 6.26 -9.47
N ARG A 216 12.90 7.49 -9.84
CA ARG A 216 14.16 8.10 -9.37
C ARG A 216 13.83 9.00 -8.15
N PRO A 217 14.69 9.07 -7.13
CA PRO A 217 14.32 9.61 -5.84
C PRO A 217 14.17 11.14 -5.85
N ILE A 218 12.94 11.62 -5.63
CA ILE A 218 12.67 12.99 -5.21
C ILE A 218 12.85 13.05 -3.69
N LYS A 219 13.69 13.96 -3.18
CA LYS A 219 13.81 14.22 -1.73
C LYS A 219 12.50 14.81 -1.19
N GLN A 220 11.63 13.91 -0.72
CA GLN A 220 10.60 14.20 0.26
C GLN A 220 11.13 13.84 1.65
N THR A 221 10.76 14.63 2.64
CA THR A 221 10.94 14.30 4.06
C THR A 221 9.97 13.18 4.43
N HIS A 222 10.32 11.95 4.04
CA HIS A 222 9.60 10.76 4.46
C HIS A 222 10.09 10.34 5.85
N CYS A 223 9.15 10.06 6.76
CA CYS A 223 9.44 9.16 7.88
C CYS A 223 9.69 7.76 7.29
N SER A 224 10.96 7.42 7.10
CA SER A 224 11.37 6.11 6.60
C SER A 224 11.50 5.12 7.76
N ALA A 225 10.57 4.17 7.85
CA ALA A 225 10.75 2.99 8.68
C ALA A 225 11.85 2.09 8.06
N ALA A 226 12.95 1.89 8.77
CA ALA A 226 14.03 1.01 8.34
C ALA A 226 13.82 -0.41 8.88
N ILE A 227 13.32 -1.33 8.04
CA ILE A 227 13.25 -2.76 8.39
C ILE A 227 14.64 -3.38 8.23
N SER A 228 15.27 -3.70 9.35
CA SER A 228 16.60 -4.32 9.39
C SER A 228 16.48 -5.85 9.45
N HIS A 229 16.90 -6.54 8.38
CA HIS A 229 17.09 -7.99 8.40
C HIS A 229 18.39 -8.32 9.11
N SER A 230 18.33 -9.08 10.21
CA SER A 230 19.49 -9.42 11.03
C SER A 230 19.57 -10.93 11.27
N LYS A 231 20.71 -11.54 10.90
CA LYS A 231 21.04 -12.94 11.20
C LYS A 231 21.47 -13.19 12.65
N LYS A 232 21.20 -12.26 13.57
CA LYS A 232 21.50 -12.39 15.01
C LYS A 232 20.27 -12.91 15.77
N PRO A 233 20.43 -13.78 16.78
CA PRO A 233 19.30 -14.42 17.49
C PRO A 233 18.44 -13.46 18.31
N LYS A 234 18.90 -12.22 18.53
CA LYS A 234 18.12 -11.14 19.13
C LYS A 234 18.12 -9.95 18.18
N VAL A 235 16.94 -9.39 17.94
CA VAL A 235 16.76 -8.16 17.16
C VAL A 235 15.88 -7.21 17.97
N THR A 236 16.38 -5.99 18.18
CA THR A 236 15.61 -4.89 18.75
C THR A 236 15.13 -4.03 17.59
N MET A 237 13.82 -3.85 17.47
CA MET A 237 13.23 -2.95 16.48
C MET A 237 12.83 -1.66 17.15
N LEU A 238 13.27 -0.55 16.54
CA LEU A 238 13.13 0.80 17.07
C LEU A 238 12.43 1.65 16.01
N LEU A 239 11.19 2.06 16.29
CA LEU A 239 10.48 3.02 15.45
C LEU A 239 10.60 4.41 16.09
N GLN A 240 11.33 5.29 15.42
CA GLN A 240 11.61 6.65 15.86
C GLN A 240 10.91 7.66 14.95
N TRP A 241 10.41 8.73 15.55
CA TRP A 241 9.98 9.91 14.80
C TRP A 241 11.14 10.88 14.68
N VAL A 242 11.40 11.34 13.46
CA VAL A 242 12.29 12.47 13.17
C VAL A 242 11.41 13.67 12.85
N CYS A 243 11.34 14.61 13.80
CA CYS A 243 10.60 15.87 13.70
C CYS A 243 11.46 16.98 13.08
#